data_AF-A0A3D3KN31-F1
#
_entry.id   AF-A0A3D3KN31-F1
#
_cell.length_a   1.000
_cell.length_b   1.000
_cell.length_c   1.000
_cell.angle_alpha   90.00
_cell.angle_beta   90.00
_cell.angle_gamma   90.00
#
_symmetry.space_group_name_H-M   'P 1'
#
loop_
_entity.id
_entity.type
_entity.pdbx_description
1 polymer ?
#
loop_
_entity_poly.entity_id
_entity_poly.type
_entity_poly.pdbx_seq_one_letter_code
_entity_poly.pdbx_strand_id
1 'polypeptide(L)'
;MIERRRSRPVQVGRVQIGGDAPVSLQSMTKTHTTDIKATVDQIKELEDIGCEIIRVAVPTREAAKCLGEIKRQIRIPLVADIHFSHRMALDAIEQGVDKIRINPGNMKDKGKVEEVVRAAKDKGVAIRIGVNSGSIRARGEEDIPMAELMVRAILRYCEHFESLGFRDIVLSLKASDVMTTMEAYRRIARECDYPLHLGITAAGPASTSIMKSAIGIGGLLSEGIGDTLRVSITGHPTEEIKTGKGILEALGLREVEGWELISCPTCGRCEIDLETIVEEVKAKLPPEKRGLQIAIMGCAVNGPGEAQECDIGIAGGHGFGLLFKRGQLVRKIPESEMVTQLLKEVEAMSAPTNGGSGK
;
A
#
# COMPACT_ATOMS: atom_id res chain seq x y z
N MET A 1 17.94 7.94 -4.36
CA MET A 1 17.34 7.23 -3.21
C MET A 1 16.36 8.19 -2.53
N ILE A 2 15.12 7.76 -2.26
CA ILE A 2 14.11 8.60 -1.61
C ILE A 2 14.50 8.81 -0.14
N GLU A 3 14.68 10.06 0.29
CA GLU A 3 14.91 10.38 1.71
C GLU A 3 13.57 10.32 2.47
N ARG A 4 13.45 9.39 3.42
CA ARG A 4 12.22 9.22 4.21
C ARG A 4 12.13 10.30 5.30
N ARG A 5 10.94 10.88 5.47
CA ARG A 5 10.62 11.73 6.62
C ARG A 5 10.85 10.94 7.91
N ARG A 6 11.58 11.53 8.85
CA ARG A 6 11.73 10.99 10.20
C ARG A 6 10.39 11.05 10.93
N SER A 7 9.88 9.89 11.30
CA SER A 7 8.69 9.74 12.13
C SER A 7 9.04 8.96 13.39
N ARG A 8 8.28 9.13 14.47
CA ARG A 8 8.43 8.30 15.66
C ARG A 8 7.98 6.86 15.38
N PRO A 9 8.63 5.86 15.99
CA PRO A 9 8.19 4.49 15.90
C PRO A 9 6.93 4.27 16.76
N VAL A 10 5.93 3.60 16.20
CA VAL A 10 4.73 3.15 16.92
C VAL A 10 4.54 1.66 16.68
N GLN A 11 4.49 0.88 17.76
CA GLN A 11 4.32 -0.55 17.68
C GLN A 11 2.84 -0.92 17.50
N VAL A 12 2.55 -1.78 16.52
CA VAL A 12 1.22 -2.35 16.26
C VAL A 12 1.36 -3.86 16.23
N GLY A 13 1.17 -4.50 17.38
CA GLY A 13 1.41 -5.93 17.54
C GLY A 13 2.88 -6.24 17.30
N ARG A 14 3.18 -7.01 16.26
CA ARG A 14 4.57 -7.30 15.84
C ARG A 14 5.13 -6.34 14.78
N VAL A 15 4.33 -5.42 14.25
CA VAL A 15 4.73 -4.50 13.17
C VAL A 15 4.99 -3.10 13.73
N GLN A 16 6.19 -2.57 13.50
CA GLN A 16 6.49 -1.16 13.77
C GLN A 16 6.03 -0.29 12.59
N ILE A 17 5.39 0.84 12.89
CA ILE A 17 5.07 1.88 11.92
C ILE A 17 5.90 3.12 12.24
N GLY A 18 6.63 3.64 11.26
CA GLY A 18 7.52 4.79 11.41
C GLY A 18 8.89 4.45 11.99
N GLY A 19 9.69 5.47 12.26
CA GLY A 19 11.12 5.33 12.49
C GLY A 19 11.83 4.79 11.25
N ASP A 20 12.75 3.84 11.43
CA ASP A 20 13.49 3.19 10.33
C ASP A 20 12.75 1.99 9.72
N ALA A 21 11.49 1.76 10.11
CA ALA A 21 10.71 0.64 9.58
C ALA A 21 10.32 0.86 8.11
N PRO A 22 10.30 -0.21 7.28
CA PRO A 22 9.73 -0.15 5.93
C PRO A 22 8.27 0.34 5.94
N VAL A 23 7.80 0.92 4.83
CA VAL A 23 6.39 1.30 4.71
C VAL A 23 5.53 0.03 4.79
N SER A 24 4.69 -0.06 5.82
CA SER A 24 3.83 -1.22 6.01
C SER A 24 2.57 -1.16 5.13
N LEU A 25 2.21 -2.29 4.52
CA LEU A 25 1.07 -2.47 3.65
C LEU A 25 -0.14 -2.98 4.44
N GLN A 26 -1.23 -2.20 4.44
CA GLN A 26 -2.47 -2.56 5.12
C GLN A 26 -3.61 -2.76 4.13
N SER A 27 -4.57 -3.60 4.54
CA SER A 27 -5.86 -3.73 3.87
C SER A 27 -7.01 -3.66 4.89
N MET A 28 -8.24 -3.81 4.40
CA MET A 28 -9.43 -3.91 5.24
C MET A 28 -10.34 -5.01 4.69
N THR A 29 -10.83 -5.87 5.59
CA THR A 29 -11.80 -6.90 5.21
C THR A 29 -13.10 -6.27 4.70
N LYS A 30 -13.81 -7.02 3.87
CA LYS A 30 -15.12 -6.65 3.29
C LYS A 30 -16.26 -7.51 3.85
N THR A 31 -15.92 -8.57 4.57
CA THR A 31 -16.88 -9.45 5.26
C THR A 31 -17.53 -8.75 6.45
N HIS A 32 -18.66 -9.28 6.90
CA HIS A 32 -19.22 -8.90 8.20
C HIS A 32 -18.37 -9.53 9.31
N THR A 33 -17.83 -8.71 10.20
CA THR A 33 -16.96 -9.16 11.31
C THR A 33 -17.63 -10.17 12.24
N THR A 34 -18.96 -10.22 12.28
CA THR A 34 -19.72 -11.24 13.02
C THR A 34 -19.63 -12.63 12.38
N ASP A 35 -19.35 -12.72 11.09
CA ASP A 35 -18.95 -13.96 10.42
C ASP A 35 -17.43 -14.16 10.59
N ILE A 36 -17.09 -14.79 11.71
CA ILE A 36 -15.69 -15.07 12.09
C ILE A 36 -15.00 -15.90 11.02
N LYS A 37 -15.65 -16.95 10.50
CA LYS A 37 -15.04 -17.86 9.54
C LYS A 37 -14.71 -17.12 8.25
N ALA A 38 -15.68 -16.44 7.64
CA ALA A 38 -15.46 -15.71 6.40
C ALA A 38 -14.40 -14.61 6.58
N THR A 39 -14.41 -13.92 7.74
CA THR A 39 -13.44 -12.89 8.05
C THR A 39 -12.02 -13.46 8.20
N VAL A 40 -11.84 -14.55 8.94
CA VAL A 40 -10.54 -15.22 9.09
C VAL A 40 -10.03 -15.76 7.76
N ASP A 41 -10.89 -16.38 6.95
CA ASP A 41 -10.52 -16.91 5.63
C ASP A 41 -10.01 -15.78 4.71
N GLN A 42 -10.72 -14.65 4.66
CA GLN A 42 -10.28 -13.48 3.89
C GLN A 42 -9.01 -12.85 4.46
N ILE A 43 -8.81 -12.84 5.79
CA ILE A 43 -7.56 -12.35 6.37
C ILE A 43 -6.39 -13.24 5.95
N LYS A 44 -6.53 -14.57 6.00
CA LYS A 44 -5.47 -15.51 5.59
C LYS A 44 -5.11 -15.36 4.11
N GLU A 45 -6.11 -15.20 3.25
CA GLU A 45 -5.88 -14.89 1.83
C GLU A 45 -5.03 -13.62 1.65
N LEU A 46 -5.34 -12.55 2.42
CA LEU A 46 -4.57 -11.31 2.37
C LEU A 46 -3.17 -11.45 2.98
N GLU A 47 -3.00 -12.25 4.03
CA GLU A 47 -1.68 -12.58 4.59
C GLU A 47 -0.78 -13.25 3.56
N ASP A 48 -1.33 -14.23 2.82
CA ASP A 48 -0.58 -15.03 1.86
C ASP A 48 -0.05 -14.20 0.67
N ILE A 49 -0.62 -13.02 0.42
CA ILE A 49 -0.18 -12.08 -0.62
C ILE A 49 0.54 -10.84 -0.05
N GLY A 50 0.92 -10.86 1.24
CA GLY A 50 1.79 -9.85 1.83
C GLY A 50 1.09 -8.69 2.55
N CYS A 51 -0.16 -8.84 2.97
CA CYS A 51 -0.78 -7.90 3.91
C CYS A 51 -0.05 -7.96 5.26
N GLU A 52 0.42 -6.82 5.76
CA GLU A 52 1.20 -6.76 7.01
C GLU A 52 0.34 -6.37 8.22
N ILE A 53 -0.74 -5.61 8.02
CA ILE A 53 -1.68 -5.18 9.07
C ILE A 53 -3.10 -5.20 8.50
N ILE A 54 -4.05 -5.82 9.19
CA ILE A 54 -5.43 -5.94 8.72
C ILE A 54 -6.40 -5.15 9.57
N ARG A 55 -7.35 -4.48 8.91
CA ARG A 55 -8.43 -3.75 9.56
C ARG A 55 -9.77 -4.44 9.36
N VAL A 56 -10.61 -4.45 10.38
CA VAL A 56 -11.99 -4.95 10.33
C VAL A 56 -12.97 -3.87 10.81
N ALA A 57 -14.17 -3.83 10.23
CA ALA A 57 -15.21 -2.90 10.65
C ALA A 57 -15.85 -3.34 11.98
N VAL A 58 -16.12 -2.40 12.88
CA VAL A 58 -16.82 -2.71 14.14
C VAL A 58 -18.08 -1.84 14.25
N PRO A 59 -19.16 -2.19 13.51
CA PRO A 59 -20.40 -1.42 13.53
C PRO A 59 -21.28 -1.69 14.75
N THR A 60 -21.10 -2.84 15.42
CA THR A 60 -21.92 -3.28 16.56
C THR A 60 -21.06 -3.83 17.69
N ARG A 61 -21.63 -3.92 18.92
CA ARG A 61 -20.95 -4.59 20.04
C ARG A 61 -20.72 -6.08 19.78
N GLU A 62 -21.62 -6.73 19.06
CA GLU A 62 -21.45 -8.13 18.65
C GLU A 62 -20.19 -8.29 17.80
N ALA A 63 -20.01 -7.45 16.78
CA ALA A 63 -18.78 -7.43 15.98
C ALA A 63 -17.53 -7.20 16.85
N ALA A 64 -17.62 -6.35 17.88
CA ALA A 64 -16.51 -6.13 18.80
C ALA A 64 -16.16 -7.40 19.59
N LYS A 65 -17.16 -8.16 20.07
CA LYS A 65 -16.93 -9.40 20.82
C LYS A 65 -16.37 -10.55 19.96
N CYS A 66 -16.51 -10.50 18.64
CA CYS A 66 -15.88 -11.45 17.72
C CYS A 66 -14.36 -11.25 17.55
N LEU A 67 -13.83 -10.07 17.90
CA LEU A 67 -12.44 -9.69 17.60
C LEU A 67 -11.41 -10.60 18.26
N GLY A 68 -11.63 -11.03 19.50
CA GLY A 68 -10.67 -11.88 20.21
C GLY A 68 -10.55 -13.27 19.59
N GLU A 69 -11.64 -13.81 19.04
CA GLU A 69 -11.62 -15.08 18.32
C GLU A 69 -10.92 -14.94 16.97
N ILE A 70 -11.23 -13.87 16.20
CA ILE A 70 -10.54 -13.57 14.95
C ILE A 70 -9.03 -13.43 15.19
N LYS A 71 -8.65 -12.66 16.23
CA LYS A 71 -7.24 -12.38 16.57
C LYS A 71 -6.44 -13.65 16.87
N ARG A 72 -7.05 -14.67 17.49
CA ARG A 72 -6.40 -15.96 17.79
C ARG A 72 -6.10 -16.80 16.53
N GLN A 73 -6.81 -16.56 15.43
CA GLN A 73 -6.73 -17.38 14.23
C GLN A 73 -5.89 -16.76 13.09
N ILE A 74 -5.33 -15.56 13.30
CA ILE A 74 -4.55 -14.82 12.31
C ILE A 74 -3.14 -14.53 12.82
N ARG A 75 -2.22 -14.23 11.89
CA ARG A 75 -0.79 -14.00 12.17
C ARG A 75 -0.43 -12.51 12.20
N ILE A 76 -1.20 -11.67 11.52
CA ILE A 76 -0.93 -10.22 11.40
C ILE A 76 -1.68 -9.38 12.45
N PRO A 77 -1.22 -8.14 12.73
CA PRO A 77 -1.92 -7.24 13.64
C PRO A 77 -3.31 -6.87 13.15
N LEU A 78 -4.27 -6.82 14.08
CA LEU A 78 -5.69 -6.55 13.88
C LEU A 78 -6.02 -5.12 14.33
N VAL A 79 -6.64 -4.37 13.44
CA VAL A 79 -7.11 -3.01 13.68
C VAL A 79 -8.63 -2.96 13.73
N ALA A 80 -9.21 -2.49 14.83
CA ALA A 80 -10.65 -2.24 14.91
C ALA A 80 -11.02 -0.86 14.35
N ASP A 81 -11.90 -0.80 13.35
CA ASP A 81 -12.40 0.46 12.78
C ASP A 81 -13.69 0.91 13.48
N ILE A 82 -13.60 1.97 14.29
CA ILE A 82 -14.69 2.45 15.14
C ILE A 82 -15.04 3.88 14.79
N HIS A 83 -16.31 4.12 14.44
CA HIS A 83 -16.75 5.45 13.99
C HIS A 83 -17.38 6.31 15.08
N PHE A 84 -18.20 5.74 15.98
CA PHE A 84 -19.07 6.55 16.85
C PHE A 84 -19.07 6.14 18.33
N SER A 85 -18.78 4.87 18.65
CA SER A 85 -19.03 4.32 19.99
C SER A 85 -17.75 4.10 20.78
N HIS A 86 -17.59 4.85 21.87
CA HIS A 86 -16.56 4.60 22.87
C HIS A 86 -16.67 3.19 23.48
N ARG A 87 -17.90 2.67 23.69
CA ARG A 87 -18.12 1.33 24.23
C ARG A 87 -17.54 0.25 23.31
N MET A 88 -17.71 0.40 22.00
CA MET A 88 -17.11 -0.54 21.03
C MET A 88 -15.58 -0.45 21.02
N ALA A 89 -15.02 0.74 21.27
CA ALA A 89 -13.57 0.89 21.42
C ALA A 89 -13.03 0.18 22.66
N LEU A 90 -13.69 0.36 23.82
CA LEU A 90 -13.34 -0.35 25.05
C LEU A 90 -13.48 -1.87 24.88
N ASP A 91 -14.60 -2.34 24.30
CA ASP A 91 -14.81 -3.76 24.02
C ASP A 91 -13.71 -4.31 23.07
N ALA A 92 -13.31 -3.55 22.05
CA ALA A 92 -12.26 -3.98 21.13
C ALA A 92 -10.88 -4.08 21.80
N ILE A 93 -10.54 -3.11 22.66
CA ILE A 93 -9.30 -3.12 23.45
C ILE A 93 -9.30 -4.35 24.39
N GLU A 94 -10.41 -4.64 25.08
CA GLU A 94 -10.55 -5.82 25.93
C GLU A 94 -10.36 -7.13 25.16
N GLN A 95 -10.75 -7.16 23.89
CA GLN A 95 -10.61 -8.32 23.00
C GLN A 95 -9.19 -8.49 22.43
N GLY A 96 -8.27 -7.59 22.77
CA GLY A 96 -6.85 -7.74 22.44
C GLY A 96 -6.47 -7.33 21.02
N VAL A 97 -7.19 -6.37 20.42
CA VAL A 97 -6.74 -5.74 19.16
C VAL A 97 -5.43 -4.99 19.37
N ASP A 98 -4.59 -4.92 18.33
CA ASP A 98 -3.28 -4.27 18.43
C ASP A 98 -3.36 -2.76 18.17
N LYS A 99 -4.41 -2.31 17.49
CA LYS A 99 -4.67 -0.90 17.21
C LYS A 99 -6.17 -0.65 17.06
N ILE A 100 -6.62 0.53 17.47
CA ILE A 100 -7.96 1.02 17.13
C ILE A 100 -7.85 2.21 16.17
N ARG A 101 -8.79 2.36 15.24
CA ARG A 101 -9.01 3.62 14.54
C ARG A 101 -10.24 4.29 15.10
N ILE A 102 -10.09 5.55 15.48
CA ILE A 102 -11.20 6.41 15.87
C ILE A 102 -11.21 7.70 15.05
N ASN A 103 -12.38 8.34 14.97
CA ASN A 103 -12.52 9.73 14.56
C ASN A 103 -13.12 10.48 15.76
N PRO A 104 -12.30 11.19 16.57
CA PRO A 104 -12.81 11.86 17.76
C PRO A 104 -13.93 12.88 17.48
N GLY A 105 -13.97 13.49 16.29
CA GLY A 105 -15.05 14.41 15.90
C GLY A 105 -16.45 13.77 15.88
N ASN A 106 -16.52 12.46 15.75
CA ASN A 106 -17.77 11.70 15.79
C ASN A 106 -18.15 11.24 17.21
N MET A 107 -17.25 11.36 18.18
CA MET A 107 -17.44 10.96 19.57
C MET A 107 -17.75 12.19 20.41
N LYS A 108 -19.04 12.49 20.58
CA LYS A 108 -19.52 13.76 21.17
C LYS A 108 -19.07 14.00 22.62
N ASP A 109 -18.79 12.94 23.37
CA ASP A 109 -18.40 13.01 24.78
C ASP A 109 -16.89 12.91 24.93
N LYS A 110 -16.25 14.03 25.30
CA LYS A 110 -14.80 14.09 25.52
C LYS A 110 -14.35 13.14 26.62
N GLY A 111 -15.06 13.06 27.75
CA GLY A 111 -14.69 12.19 28.87
C GLY A 111 -14.65 10.72 28.46
N LYS A 112 -15.57 10.31 27.58
CA LYS A 112 -15.57 8.96 26.99
C LYS A 112 -14.42 8.70 26.04
N VAL A 113 -13.94 9.72 25.32
CA VAL A 113 -12.71 9.59 24.52
C VAL A 113 -11.50 9.38 25.44
N GLU A 114 -11.41 10.11 26.56
CA GLU A 114 -10.31 9.93 27.51
C GLU A 114 -10.30 8.54 28.17
N GLU A 115 -11.46 7.98 28.49
CA GLU A 115 -11.59 6.58 28.95
C GLU A 115 -10.96 5.61 27.95
N VAL A 116 -11.22 5.80 26.64
CA VAL A 116 -10.65 4.97 25.57
C VAL A 116 -9.13 5.16 25.48
N VAL A 117 -8.63 6.40 25.58
CA VAL A 117 -7.18 6.69 25.54
C VAL A 117 -6.45 6.04 26.72
N ARG A 118 -7.01 6.14 27.94
CA ARG A 118 -6.44 5.49 29.12
C ARG A 118 -6.44 3.97 28.97
N ALA A 119 -7.55 3.38 28.54
CA ALA A 119 -7.62 1.94 28.30
C ALA A 119 -6.63 1.45 27.23
N ALA A 120 -6.45 2.23 26.15
CA ALA A 120 -5.47 1.92 25.11
C ALA A 120 -4.04 1.98 25.64
N LYS A 121 -3.72 3.02 26.44
CA LYS A 121 -2.44 3.16 27.13
C LYS A 121 -2.13 1.96 28.03
N ASP A 122 -3.08 1.61 28.90
CA ASP A 122 -2.92 0.54 29.89
C ASP A 122 -2.72 -0.84 29.24
N LYS A 123 -3.25 -1.03 28.03
CA LYS A 123 -3.15 -2.27 27.26
C LYS A 123 -2.07 -2.25 26.17
N GLY A 124 -1.35 -1.14 25.99
CA GLY A 124 -0.36 -0.99 24.93
C GLY A 124 -0.96 -1.07 23.51
N VAL A 125 -2.20 -0.59 23.34
CA VAL A 125 -2.92 -0.57 22.05
C VAL A 125 -2.70 0.78 21.38
N ALA A 126 -2.16 0.77 20.16
CA ALA A 126 -1.99 2.00 19.40
C ALA A 126 -3.33 2.62 18.97
N ILE A 127 -3.37 3.94 18.76
CA ILE A 127 -4.55 4.62 18.24
C ILE A 127 -4.23 5.31 16.92
N ARG A 128 -5.01 5.00 15.88
CA ARG A 128 -5.05 5.83 14.67
C ARG A 128 -6.13 6.90 14.80
N ILE A 129 -5.72 8.17 14.80
CA ILE A 129 -6.64 9.31 14.69
C ILE A 129 -6.86 9.59 13.21
N GLY A 130 -8.09 9.40 12.74
CA GLY A 130 -8.45 9.57 11.33
C GLY A 130 -9.44 10.69 11.11
N VAL A 131 -9.00 11.74 10.43
CA VAL A 131 -9.77 12.95 10.15
C VAL A 131 -10.20 12.97 8.68
N ASN A 132 -11.50 13.13 8.43
CA ASN A 132 -12.10 13.17 7.10
C ASN A 132 -12.71 14.55 6.82
N SER A 133 -12.54 15.11 5.61
CA SER A 133 -13.06 16.45 5.26
C SER A 133 -14.55 16.65 5.56
N GLY A 134 -15.37 15.60 5.36
CA GLY A 134 -16.81 15.66 5.57
C GLY A 134 -17.28 15.87 7.01
N SER A 135 -16.40 15.73 8.02
CA SER A 135 -16.76 15.87 9.44
C SER A 135 -16.15 17.09 10.13
N ILE A 136 -15.53 18.02 9.39
CA ILE A 136 -14.67 19.07 9.98
C ILE A 136 -15.24 20.46 9.85
N ARG A 137 -15.86 20.79 8.71
CA ARG A 137 -16.24 22.18 8.42
C ARG A 137 -17.33 22.64 9.40
N ALA A 138 -16.98 23.56 10.28
CA ALA A 138 -17.92 24.30 11.11
C ALA A 138 -18.44 25.53 10.35
N ARG A 139 -19.52 26.15 10.85
CA ARG A 139 -20.02 27.44 10.31
C ARG A 139 -18.98 28.53 10.57
N GLY A 140 -18.69 29.37 9.58
CA GLY A 140 -17.75 30.50 9.72
C GLY A 140 -16.29 30.18 9.39
N GLU A 141 -16.02 29.00 8.83
CA GLU A 141 -14.68 28.58 8.38
C GLU A 141 -14.64 28.37 6.85
N GLU A 142 -15.54 29.02 6.10
CA GLU A 142 -15.69 28.80 4.66
C GLU A 142 -14.44 29.20 3.86
N ASP A 143 -13.75 30.24 4.30
CA ASP A 143 -12.56 30.83 3.66
C ASP A 143 -11.26 30.07 3.96
N ILE A 144 -11.26 29.17 4.95
CA ILE A 144 -10.05 28.41 5.32
C ILE A 144 -9.92 27.19 4.40
N PRO A 145 -8.75 26.97 3.76
CA PRO A 145 -8.52 25.79 2.94
C PRO A 145 -8.78 24.50 3.72
N MET A 146 -9.48 23.54 3.11
CA MET A 146 -9.88 22.29 3.77
C MET A 146 -8.69 21.52 4.35
N ALA A 147 -7.57 21.46 3.63
CA ALA A 147 -6.34 20.83 4.10
C ALA A 147 -5.84 21.43 5.43
N GLU A 148 -5.96 22.75 5.57
CA GLU A 148 -5.56 23.45 6.80
C GLU A 148 -6.49 23.15 7.96
N LEU A 149 -7.81 23.13 7.72
CA LEU A 149 -8.78 22.75 8.74
C LEU A 149 -8.55 21.32 9.24
N MET A 150 -8.22 20.41 8.34
CA MET A 150 -7.90 19.02 8.69
C MET A 150 -6.66 18.91 9.58
N VAL A 151 -5.60 19.65 9.26
CA VAL A 151 -4.36 19.69 10.05
C VAL A 151 -4.61 20.31 11.42
N ARG A 152 -5.31 21.44 11.49
CA ARG A 152 -5.68 22.06 12.78
C ARG A 152 -6.51 21.10 13.64
N ALA A 153 -7.48 20.41 13.04
CA ALA A 153 -8.31 19.45 13.77
C ALA A 153 -7.50 18.27 14.33
N ILE A 154 -6.62 17.68 13.52
CA ILE A 154 -5.85 16.50 13.94
C ILE A 154 -4.81 16.85 15.02
N LEU A 155 -4.15 18.01 14.91
CA LEU A 155 -3.18 18.48 15.91
C LEU A 155 -3.84 18.73 17.28
N ARG A 156 -5.04 19.32 17.32
CA ARG A 156 -5.80 19.46 18.58
C ARG A 156 -6.09 18.13 19.25
N TYR A 157 -6.38 17.07 18.48
CA TYR A 157 -6.56 15.73 19.05
C TYR A 157 -5.25 15.13 19.55
N CYS A 158 -4.14 15.38 18.85
CA CYS A 158 -2.81 14.96 19.31
C CYS A 158 -2.47 15.64 20.65
N GLU A 159 -2.63 16.95 20.75
CA GLU A 159 -2.40 17.72 21.99
C GLU A 159 -3.24 17.19 23.16
N HIS A 160 -4.52 16.87 22.91
CA HIS A 160 -5.39 16.27 23.94
C HIS A 160 -4.89 14.88 24.36
N PHE A 161 -4.47 14.03 23.43
CA PHE A 161 -4.00 12.68 23.78
C PHE A 161 -2.65 12.74 24.49
N GLU A 162 -1.79 13.69 24.09
CA GLU A 162 -0.52 13.96 24.77
C GLU A 162 -0.71 14.50 26.18
N SER A 163 -1.74 15.30 26.45
CA SER A 163 -2.04 15.76 27.83
C SER A 163 -2.49 14.62 28.75
N LEU A 164 -2.96 13.50 28.18
CA LEU A 164 -3.22 12.24 28.88
C LEU A 164 -1.97 11.32 28.93
N GLY A 165 -0.84 11.79 28.41
CA GLY A 165 0.42 11.07 28.32
C GLY A 165 0.36 9.88 27.36
N PHE A 166 -0.44 9.97 26.28
CA PHE A 166 -0.52 8.94 25.24
C PHE A 166 0.15 9.42 23.95
N ARG A 167 1.08 8.62 23.41
CA ARG A 167 1.90 8.99 22.24
C ARG A 167 1.98 7.90 21.16
N ASP A 168 1.36 6.74 21.38
CA ASP A 168 1.28 5.64 20.39
C ASP A 168 0.21 5.93 19.33
N ILE A 169 0.41 7.02 18.60
CA ILE A 169 -0.56 7.62 17.70
C ILE A 169 -0.09 7.47 16.24
N VAL A 170 -1.01 7.05 15.36
CA VAL A 170 -0.85 7.08 13.91
C VAL A 170 -1.86 8.07 13.33
N LEU A 171 -1.47 8.89 12.36
CA LEU A 171 -2.36 9.91 11.79
C LEU A 171 -2.83 9.54 10.38
N SER A 172 -4.06 9.91 10.05
CA SER A 172 -4.55 9.86 8.67
C SER A 172 -5.49 11.02 8.39
N LEU A 173 -5.30 11.65 7.24
CA LEU A 173 -6.08 12.78 6.74
C LEU A 173 -6.62 12.38 5.37
N LYS A 174 -7.95 12.40 5.18
CA LYS A 174 -8.56 12.05 3.88
C LYS A 174 -9.60 13.09 3.46
N ALA A 175 -9.35 13.75 2.34
CA ALA A 175 -10.30 14.67 1.71
C ALA A 175 -11.11 13.94 0.62
N SER A 176 -12.02 14.67 -0.03
CA SER A 176 -12.83 14.17 -1.15
C SER A 176 -12.05 13.99 -2.44
N ASP A 177 -10.96 14.74 -2.61
CA ASP A 177 -10.10 14.72 -3.79
C ASP A 177 -8.64 14.45 -3.44
N VAL A 178 -7.87 14.03 -4.45
CA VAL A 178 -6.47 13.62 -4.30
C VAL A 178 -5.60 14.81 -3.91
N MET A 179 -5.77 15.96 -4.56
CA MET A 179 -4.88 17.12 -4.37
C MET A 179 -5.00 17.71 -2.97
N THR A 180 -6.23 17.89 -2.47
CA THR A 180 -6.47 18.34 -1.10
C THR A 180 -5.92 17.33 -0.08
N THR A 181 -6.04 16.03 -0.36
CA THR A 181 -5.49 14.99 0.52
C THR A 181 -3.96 15.08 0.57
N MET A 182 -3.29 15.19 -0.57
CA MET A 182 -1.83 15.33 -0.63
C MET A 182 -1.36 16.60 0.09
N GLU A 183 -2.04 17.73 -0.13
CA GLU A 183 -1.72 18.98 0.56
C GLU A 183 -1.85 18.85 2.09
N ALA A 184 -2.89 18.17 2.58
CA ALA A 184 -3.06 17.93 4.01
C ALA A 184 -1.91 17.07 4.59
N TYR A 185 -1.45 16.05 3.86
CA TYR A 185 -0.29 15.23 4.27
C TYR A 185 1.02 16.01 4.25
N ARG A 186 1.28 16.82 3.21
CA ARG A 186 2.47 17.67 3.13
C ARG A 186 2.54 18.67 4.29
N ARG A 187 1.39 19.24 4.67
CA ARG A 187 1.28 20.14 5.81
C ARG A 187 1.54 19.41 7.13
N ILE A 188 0.79 18.36 7.47
CA ILE A 188 0.96 17.66 8.76
C ILE A 188 2.36 17.07 8.93
N ALA A 189 3.01 16.67 7.83
CA ALA A 189 4.36 16.14 7.82
C ALA A 189 5.40 17.14 8.34
N ARG A 190 5.13 18.44 8.24
CA ARG A 190 5.99 19.53 8.73
C ARG A 190 5.67 19.95 10.17
N GLU A 191 4.47 19.63 10.66
CA GLU A 191 3.96 20.11 11.96
C GLU A 191 4.16 19.10 13.09
N CYS A 192 4.37 17.82 12.78
CA CYS A 192 4.59 16.77 13.79
C CYS A 192 5.46 15.63 13.26
N ASP A 193 5.87 14.74 14.14
CA ASP A 193 6.69 13.55 13.88
C ASP A 193 5.88 12.23 13.95
N TYR A 194 4.56 12.27 14.12
CA TYR A 194 3.74 11.06 14.15
C TYR A 194 3.80 10.29 12.81
N PRO A 195 3.72 8.95 12.84
CA PRO A 195 3.62 8.16 11.62
C PRO A 195 2.31 8.43 10.87
N LEU A 196 2.40 8.45 9.53
CA LEU A 196 1.31 8.81 8.63
C LEU A 196 0.80 7.57 7.88
N HIS A 197 -0.48 7.26 8.07
CA HIS A 197 -1.21 6.25 7.31
C HIS A 197 -1.81 6.85 6.05
N LEU A 198 -1.15 6.62 4.92
CA LEU A 198 -1.58 7.11 3.62
C LEU A 198 -2.77 6.33 3.07
N GLY A 199 -3.62 7.02 2.32
CA GLY A 199 -4.63 6.39 1.50
C GLY A 199 -5.64 7.39 0.95
N ILE A 200 -6.11 7.14 -0.27
CA ILE A 200 -7.17 7.91 -0.90
C ILE A 200 -8.52 7.27 -0.60
N THR A 201 -9.49 8.06 -0.14
CA THR A 201 -10.85 7.56 0.13
C THR A 201 -11.72 7.61 -1.12
N ALA A 202 -12.78 6.80 -1.16
CA ALA A 202 -13.79 6.80 -2.22
C ALA A 202 -13.19 6.84 -3.65
N ALA A 203 -12.13 6.05 -3.86
CA ALA A 203 -11.34 6.14 -5.09
C ALA A 203 -12.08 5.55 -6.32
N GLY A 204 -13.17 4.80 -6.08
CA GLY A 204 -14.08 4.28 -7.11
C GLY A 204 -13.81 2.81 -7.47
N PRO A 205 -14.26 2.37 -8.66
CA PRO A 205 -13.92 1.06 -9.23
C PRO A 205 -12.41 0.87 -9.40
N ALA A 206 -11.95 -0.36 -9.65
CA ALA A 206 -10.54 -0.73 -9.73
C ALA A 206 -9.70 0.21 -10.62
N SER A 207 -10.07 0.44 -11.88
CA SER A 207 -9.31 1.27 -12.82
C SER A 207 -9.08 2.71 -12.29
N THR A 208 -10.14 3.38 -11.86
CA THR A 208 -10.06 4.75 -11.31
C THR A 208 -9.34 4.79 -9.96
N SER A 209 -9.58 3.80 -9.11
CA SER A 209 -9.00 3.75 -7.76
C SER A 209 -7.50 3.49 -7.78
N ILE A 210 -7.02 2.66 -8.71
CA ILE A 210 -5.60 2.40 -8.94
C ILE A 210 -4.90 3.71 -9.34
N MET A 211 -5.40 4.41 -10.37
CA MET A 211 -4.81 5.68 -10.82
C MET A 211 -4.78 6.74 -9.71
N LYS A 212 -5.91 6.98 -9.03
CA LYS A 212 -5.97 7.95 -7.93
C LYS A 212 -5.04 7.61 -6.78
N SER A 213 -4.93 6.31 -6.45
CA SER A 213 -4.05 5.84 -5.38
C SER A 213 -2.58 5.95 -5.77
N ALA A 214 -2.22 5.60 -7.00
CA ALA A 214 -0.85 5.74 -7.51
C ALA A 214 -0.40 7.21 -7.49
N ILE A 215 -1.25 8.14 -7.94
CA ILE A 215 -0.96 9.59 -7.89
C ILE A 215 -0.86 10.07 -6.45
N GLY A 216 -1.87 9.77 -5.62
CA GLY A 216 -1.96 10.31 -4.26
C GLY A 216 -0.96 9.71 -3.27
N ILE A 217 -0.92 8.37 -3.20
CA ILE A 217 -0.02 7.64 -2.30
C ILE A 217 1.39 7.65 -2.86
N GLY A 218 1.57 7.31 -4.14
CA GLY A 218 2.88 7.26 -4.78
C GLY A 218 3.57 8.63 -4.82
N GLY A 219 2.82 9.70 -5.11
CA GLY A 219 3.35 11.07 -5.05
C GLY A 219 3.89 11.44 -3.66
N LEU A 220 3.12 11.19 -2.60
CA LEU A 220 3.58 11.45 -1.22
C LEU A 220 4.79 10.58 -0.83
N LEU A 221 4.78 9.30 -1.19
CA LEU A 221 5.89 8.40 -0.92
C LEU A 221 7.15 8.80 -1.67
N SER A 222 7.04 9.32 -2.90
CA SER A 222 8.18 9.84 -3.66
C SER A 222 8.83 11.06 -2.99
N GLU A 223 8.06 11.80 -2.19
CA GLU A 223 8.52 12.91 -1.35
C GLU A 223 9.01 12.45 0.05
N GLY A 224 9.05 11.13 0.30
CA GLY A 224 9.45 10.55 1.57
C GLY A 224 8.38 10.59 2.67
N ILE A 225 7.15 11.00 2.35
CA ILE A 225 6.05 11.18 3.30
C ILE A 225 5.20 9.90 3.32
N GLY A 226 5.05 9.30 4.49
CA GLY A 226 4.21 8.11 4.70
C GLY A 226 4.96 6.97 5.37
N ASP A 227 4.29 6.27 6.28
CA ASP A 227 4.89 5.22 7.11
C ASP A 227 4.11 3.90 7.02
N THR A 228 2.86 4.00 6.57
CA THR A 228 2.02 2.86 6.22
C THR A 228 1.01 3.30 5.19
N LEU A 229 0.51 2.39 4.36
CA LEU A 229 -0.46 2.73 3.33
C LEU A 229 -1.62 1.74 3.27
N ARG A 230 -2.74 2.23 2.74
CA ARG A 230 -3.85 1.39 2.28
C ARG A 230 -4.45 1.97 0.99
N VAL A 231 -4.46 1.18 -0.07
CA VAL A 231 -5.26 1.42 -1.28
C VAL A 231 -6.72 1.10 -0.97
N SER A 232 -7.67 1.89 -1.44
CA SER A 232 -9.10 1.65 -1.20
C SER A 232 -9.83 1.42 -2.53
N ILE A 233 -10.22 0.18 -2.78
CA ILE A 233 -10.86 -0.24 -4.04
C ILE A 233 -12.28 -0.72 -3.75
N THR A 234 -13.23 -0.35 -4.60
CA THR A 234 -14.54 -1.02 -4.69
C THR A 234 -14.35 -2.33 -5.44
N GLY A 235 -14.04 -3.39 -4.71
CA GLY A 235 -13.73 -4.70 -5.25
C GLY A 235 -13.11 -5.61 -4.18
N HIS A 236 -12.52 -6.72 -4.63
CA HIS A 236 -11.87 -7.67 -3.76
C HIS A 236 -10.63 -7.04 -3.08
N PRO A 237 -10.41 -7.24 -1.76
CA PRO A 237 -9.32 -6.58 -1.04
C PRO A 237 -7.92 -7.04 -1.46
N THR A 238 -7.80 -8.14 -2.21
CA THR A 238 -6.52 -8.59 -2.79
C THR A 238 -5.95 -7.57 -3.76
N GLU A 239 -6.81 -6.88 -4.53
CA GLU A 239 -6.39 -5.84 -5.46
C GLU A 239 -5.85 -4.61 -4.70
N GLU A 240 -6.33 -4.34 -3.47
CA GLU A 240 -5.77 -3.29 -2.61
C GLU A 240 -4.31 -3.59 -2.25
N ILE A 241 -4.01 -4.85 -1.92
CA ILE A 241 -2.65 -5.31 -1.59
C ILE A 241 -1.74 -5.28 -2.82
N LYS A 242 -2.17 -5.88 -3.94
CA LYS A 242 -1.39 -5.88 -5.19
C LYS A 242 -1.06 -4.46 -5.65
N THR A 243 -2.03 -3.55 -5.63
CA THR A 243 -1.81 -2.15 -6.01
C THR A 243 -0.86 -1.46 -5.05
N GLY A 244 -1.04 -1.63 -3.74
CA GLY A 244 -0.19 -0.99 -2.75
C GLY A 244 1.26 -1.48 -2.81
N LYS A 245 1.46 -2.78 -3.05
CA LYS A 245 2.76 -3.39 -3.28
C LYS A 245 3.41 -2.86 -4.55
N GLY A 246 2.69 -2.83 -5.67
CA GLY A 246 3.20 -2.28 -6.93
C GLY A 246 3.60 -0.80 -6.83
N ILE A 247 2.90 0.02 -6.04
CA ILE A 247 3.31 1.41 -5.75
C ILE A 247 4.65 1.45 -5.00
N LEU A 248 4.86 0.56 -4.02
CA LEU A 248 6.11 0.51 -3.26
C LEU A 248 7.28 0.01 -4.12
N GLU A 249 7.06 -1.02 -4.94
CA GLU A 249 8.04 -1.59 -5.87
C GLU A 249 8.44 -0.55 -6.94
N ALA A 250 7.47 0.15 -7.55
CA ALA A 250 7.73 1.18 -8.56
C ALA A 250 8.56 2.38 -8.02
N LEU A 251 8.50 2.63 -6.71
CA LEU A 251 9.31 3.67 -6.05
C LEU A 251 10.64 3.13 -5.48
N GLY A 252 10.92 1.84 -5.62
CA GLY A 252 12.09 1.19 -5.03
C GLY A 252 12.07 1.15 -3.49
N LEU A 253 10.89 1.29 -2.88
CA LEU A 253 10.70 1.21 -1.41
C LEU A 253 10.52 -0.23 -0.92
N ARG A 254 10.25 -1.16 -1.84
CA ARG A 254 10.26 -2.61 -1.65
C ARG A 254 10.97 -3.24 -2.84
N GLU A 255 11.63 -4.36 -2.61
CA GLU A 255 12.16 -5.17 -3.71
C GLU A 255 11.00 -5.76 -4.51
N VAL A 256 11.17 -5.85 -5.83
CA VAL A 256 10.20 -6.48 -6.72
C VAL A 256 10.11 -7.96 -6.38
N GLU A 257 8.93 -8.41 -5.96
CA GLU A 257 8.69 -9.83 -5.75
C GLU A 257 8.35 -10.50 -7.08
N GLY A 258 9.32 -11.24 -7.62
CA GLY A 258 9.18 -11.89 -8.92
C GLY A 258 10.00 -11.15 -9.97
N TRP A 259 9.63 -11.31 -11.22
CA TRP A 259 10.29 -10.67 -12.36
C TRP A 259 9.54 -9.39 -12.74
N GLU A 260 10.26 -8.46 -13.37
CA GLU A 260 9.71 -7.27 -14.00
C GLU A 260 9.70 -7.48 -15.52
N LEU A 261 8.52 -7.41 -16.13
CA LEU A 261 8.36 -7.50 -17.58
C LEU A 261 8.20 -6.09 -18.16
N ILE A 262 9.19 -5.67 -18.94
CA ILE A 262 9.28 -4.37 -19.58
C ILE A 262 8.98 -4.55 -21.06
N SER A 263 8.04 -3.79 -21.59
CA SER A 263 7.74 -3.82 -23.02
C SER A 263 7.60 -2.41 -23.58
N CYS A 264 8.02 -2.21 -24.83
CA CYS A 264 7.76 -0.94 -25.50
C CYS A 264 6.25 -0.77 -25.75
N PRO A 265 5.74 0.46 -25.83
CA PRO A 265 4.32 0.72 -26.07
C PRO A 265 3.84 0.34 -27.49
N THR A 266 4.72 -0.26 -28.31
CA THR A 266 4.66 -0.35 -29.78
C THR A 266 4.74 1.02 -30.48
N CYS A 267 4.94 1.01 -31.80
CA CYS A 267 4.82 2.19 -32.67
C CYS A 267 4.75 1.73 -34.14
N GLY A 268 4.76 2.65 -35.10
CA GLY A 268 4.81 2.32 -36.54
C GLY A 268 6.08 1.59 -37.01
N ARG A 269 7.02 1.30 -36.10
CA ARG A 269 8.19 0.46 -36.34
C ARG A 269 8.04 -0.95 -35.78
N CYS A 270 6.91 -1.28 -35.14
CA CYS A 270 6.69 -2.62 -34.60
C CYS A 270 6.59 -3.62 -35.75
N GLU A 271 7.47 -4.62 -35.77
CA GLU A 271 7.55 -5.60 -36.86
C GLU A 271 7.02 -6.99 -36.46
N ILE A 272 6.53 -7.12 -35.23
CA ILE A 272 6.01 -8.35 -34.62
C ILE A 272 4.68 -8.09 -33.90
N ASP A 273 3.91 -9.13 -33.63
CA ASP A 273 2.75 -9.07 -32.73
C ASP A 273 3.23 -9.05 -31.26
N LEU A 274 3.66 -7.87 -30.82
CA LEU A 274 4.24 -7.67 -29.50
C LEU A 274 3.23 -7.97 -28.38
N GLU A 275 1.96 -7.61 -28.55
CA GLU A 275 0.94 -7.78 -27.51
C GLU A 275 0.73 -9.26 -27.20
N THR A 276 0.56 -10.09 -28.24
CA THR A 276 0.42 -11.54 -28.08
C THR A 276 1.65 -12.15 -27.41
N ILE A 277 2.86 -11.75 -27.83
CA ILE A 277 4.11 -12.26 -27.27
C ILE A 277 4.26 -11.87 -25.78
N VAL A 278 3.94 -10.63 -25.42
CA VAL A 278 4.01 -10.14 -24.04
C VAL A 278 3.06 -10.91 -23.14
N GLU A 279 1.80 -11.09 -23.55
CA GLU A 279 0.83 -11.85 -22.76
C GLU A 279 1.20 -13.35 -22.65
N GLU A 280 1.72 -13.95 -23.72
CA GLU A 280 2.18 -15.34 -23.69
C GLU A 280 3.37 -15.54 -22.73
N VAL A 281 4.35 -14.63 -22.78
CA VAL A 281 5.51 -14.66 -21.87
C VAL A 281 5.05 -14.46 -20.43
N LYS A 282 4.24 -13.44 -20.17
CA LYS A 282 3.69 -13.14 -18.84
C LYS A 282 2.94 -14.32 -18.23
N ALA A 283 2.18 -15.06 -19.04
CA ALA A 283 1.42 -16.23 -18.58
C ALA A 283 2.31 -17.44 -18.24
N LYS A 284 3.51 -17.53 -18.82
CA LYS A 284 4.41 -18.69 -18.70
C LYS A 284 5.66 -18.44 -17.86
N LEU A 285 5.94 -17.19 -17.49
CA LEU A 285 7.13 -16.86 -16.73
C LEU A 285 7.09 -17.45 -15.30
N PRO A 286 8.17 -18.12 -14.84
CA PRO A 286 8.18 -18.76 -13.54
C PRO A 286 8.18 -17.73 -12.40
N PRO A 287 7.23 -17.79 -11.44
CA PRO A 287 7.13 -16.81 -10.36
C PRO A 287 8.32 -16.82 -9.39
N GLU A 288 9.08 -17.91 -9.33
CA GLU A 288 10.28 -18.05 -8.50
C GLU A 288 11.50 -17.28 -9.02
N LYS A 289 11.47 -16.79 -10.26
CA LYS A 289 12.56 -16.02 -10.88
C LYS A 289 12.56 -14.55 -10.44
N ARG A 290 12.77 -14.35 -9.14
CA ARG A 290 12.74 -13.04 -8.48
C ARG A 290 13.90 -12.13 -8.91
N GLY A 291 13.63 -10.83 -9.03
CA GLY A 291 14.59 -9.78 -9.32
C GLY A 291 15.05 -9.69 -10.78
N LEU A 292 14.55 -10.54 -11.68
CA LEU A 292 14.92 -10.47 -13.10
C LEU A 292 14.16 -9.38 -13.84
N GLN A 293 14.88 -8.52 -14.55
CA GLN A 293 14.30 -7.59 -15.53
C GLN A 293 14.29 -8.23 -16.91
N ILE A 294 13.10 -8.36 -17.50
CA ILE A 294 12.85 -9.06 -18.75
C ILE A 294 12.26 -8.07 -19.75
N ALA A 295 12.97 -7.79 -20.84
CA ALA A 295 12.52 -6.86 -21.88
C ALA A 295 11.93 -7.56 -23.11
N ILE A 296 10.81 -7.08 -23.63
CA ILE A 296 10.26 -7.50 -24.94
C ILE A 296 9.93 -6.25 -25.76
N MET A 297 10.68 -6.04 -26.84
CA MET A 297 10.61 -4.83 -27.66
C MET A 297 10.15 -5.19 -29.06
N GLY A 298 9.25 -4.38 -29.63
CA GLY A 298 8.62 -4.64 -30.92
C GLY A 298 9.46 -4.37 -32.17
N CYS A 299 10.64 -3.74 -32.04
CA CYS A 299 11.49 -3.39 -33.19
C CYS A 299 12.98 -3.56 -32.88
N ALA A 300 13.77 -3.89 -33.90
CA ALA A 300 15.21 -4.09 -33.80
C ALA A 300 16.00 -2.78 -33.85
N VAL A 301 15.32 -1.64 -34.05
CA VAL A 301 15.94 -0.32 -34.16
C VAL A 301 16.25 0.26 -32.78
N ASN A 302 15.22 0.50 -31.96
CA ASN A 302 15.39 1.05 -30.60
C ASN A 302 15.36 -0.05 -29.53
N GLY A 303 14.74 -1.20 -29.83
CA GLY A 303 14.59 -2.29 -28.89
C GLY A 303 15.89 -2.81 -28.28
N PRO A 304 17.01 -2.94 -29.03
CA PRO A 304 18.28 -3.38 -28.44
C PRO A 304 18.82 -2.44 -27.36
N GLY A 305 18.67 -1.12 -27.54
CA GLY A 305 19.11 -0.13 -26.55
C GLY A 305 18.23 -0.15 -25.30
N GLU A 306 16.90 -0.22 -25.49
CA GLU A 306 15.94 -0.30 -24.39
C GLU A 306 16.06 -1.62 -23.59
N ALA A 307 16.42 -2.72 -24.26
CA ALA A 307 16.64 -4.01 -23.61
C ALA A 307 18.05 -4.17 -22.99
N GLN A 308 18.96 -3.22 -23.21
CA GLN A 308 20.36 -3.33 -22.79
C GLN A 308 20.52 -3.25 -21.27
N GLU A 309 19.65 -2.50 -20.61
CA GLU A 309 19.66 -2.31 -19.15
C GLU A 309 19.00 -3.48 -18.39
N CYS A 310 18.31 -4.38 -19.11
CA CYS A 310 17.64 -5.55 -18.53
C CYS A 310 18.57 -6.76 -18.42
N ASP A 311 18.23 -7.69 -17.51
CA ASP A 311 18.96 -8.96 -17.36
C ASP A 311 18.91 -9.81 -18.63
N ILE A 312 17.73 -9.84 -19.26
CA ILE A 312 17.46 -10.55 -20.50
C ILE A 312 16.39 -9.80 -21.31
N GLY A 313 16.45 -9.88 -22.63
CA GLY A 313 15.36 -9.34 -23.44
C GLY A 313 15.39 -9.75 -24.90
N ILE A 314 14.30 -9.47 -25.61
CA ILE A 314 14.19 -9.67 -27.04
C ILE A 314 13.82 -8.36 -27.74
N ALA A 315 14.51 -8.05 -28.84
CA ALA A 315 14.07 -7.03 -29.80
C ALA A 315 13.59 -7.69 -31.09
N GLY A 316 12.31 -7.50 -31.42
CA GLY A 316 11.65 -8.07 -32.59
C GLY A 316 12.05 -7.40 -33.90
N GLY A 317 12.06 -8.17 -34.98
CA GLY A 317 12.15 -7.71 -36.36
C GLY A 317 11.31 -8.62 -37.25
N HIS A 318 11.10 -8.27 -38.50
CA HIS A 318 10.19 -9.00 -39.38
C HIS A 318 10.56 -10.50 -39.48
N GLY A 319 9.79 -11.37 -38.81
CA GLY A 319 10.00 -12.82 -38.76
C GLY A 319 11.11 -13.29 -37.82
N PHE A 320 11.65 -12.44 -36.94
CA PHE A 320 12.71 -12.81 -35.99
C PHE A 320 12.73 -11.99 -34.70
N GLY A 321 13.44 -12.49 -33.69
CA GLY A 321 13.82 -11.74 -32.50
C GLY A 321 15.33 -11.78 -32.26
N LEU A 322 15.90 -10.68 -31.81
CA LEU A 322 17.27 -10.61 -31.32
C LEU A 322 17.26 -10.79 -29.80
N LEU A 323 17.85 -11.88 -29.31
CA LEU A 323 17.94 -12.16 -27.87
C LEU A 323 19.18 -11.50 -27.29
N PHE A 324 18.98 -10.75 -26.20
CA PHE A 324 20.02 -10.10 -25.43
C PHE A 324 20.08 -10.66 -24.01
N LYS A 325 21.27 -10.69 -23.44
CA LYS A 325 21.50 -10.96 -22.01
C LYS A 325 22.52 -9.97 -21.47
N ARG A 326 22.17 -9.23 -20.41
CA ARG A 326 23.03 -8.24 -19.75
C ARG A 326 23.72 -7.31 -20.78
N GLY A 327 22.91 -6.81 -21.71
CA GLY A 327 23.34 -5.92 -22.79
C GLY A 327 24.16 -6.54 -23.93
N GLN A 328 24.35 -7.86 -23.97
CA GLN A 328 25.06 -8.54 -25.07
C GLN A 328 24.09 -9.31 -25.96
N LEU A 329 24.24 -9.15 -27.27
CA LEU A 329 23.51 -9.96 -28.26
C LEU A 329 23.96 -11.42 -28.17
N VAL A 330 23.02 -12.31 -27.86
CA VAL A 330 23.28 -13.75 -27.75
C VAL A 330 23.08 -14.41 -29.11
N ARG A 331 21.90 -14.24 -29.71
CA ARG A 331 21.55 -14.85 -31.00
C ARG A 331 20.30 -14.22 -31.63
N LYS A 332 20.13 -14.49 -32.92
CA LYS A 332 18.88 -14.25 -33.67
C LYS A 332 18.01 -15.50 -33.60
N ILE A 333 16.73 -15.33 -33.32
CA ILE A 333 15.74 -16.39 -33.11
C ILE A 333 14.61 -16.20 -34.15
N PRO A 334 14.06 -17.26 -34.77
CA PRO A 334 12.80 -17.16 -35.50
C PRO A 334 11.66 -16.64 -34.61
N GLU A 335 10.74 -15.85 -35.17
CA GLU A 335 9.62 -15.26 -34.40
C GLU A 335 8.77 -16.34 -33.69
N SER A 336 8.51 -17.46 -34.38
CA SER A 336 7.78 -18.62 -33.84
C SER A 336 8.44 -19.28 -32.62
N GLU A 337 9.70 -18.99 -32.36
CA GLU A 337 10.48 -19.57 -31.25
C GLU A 337 10.79 -18.55 -30.15
N MET A 338 10.45 -17.26 -30.33
CA MET A 338 10.84 -16.19 -29.41
C MET A 338 10.42 -16.46 -27.96
N VAL A 339 9.15 -16.83 -27.74
CA VAL A 339 8.61 -17.10 -26.40
C VAL A 339 9.32 -18.28 -25.77
N THR A 340 9.35 -19.42 -26.46
CA THR A 340 9.96 -20.66 -25.96
C THR A 340 11.45 -20.47 -25.61
N GLN A 341 12.19 -19.78 -26.47
CA GLN A 341 13.61 -19.52 -26.26
C GLN A 341 13.85 -18.54 -25.12
N LEU A 342 13.02 -17.49 -24.98
CA LEU A 342 13.12 -16.56 -23.85
C LEU A 342 12.91 -17.28 -22.52
N LEU A 343 11.83 -18.07 -22.41
CA LEU A 343 11.48 -18.79 -21.18
C LEU A 343 12.57 -19.78 -20.79
N LYS A 344 13.11 -20.54 -21.75
CA LYS A 344 14.22 -21.47 -21.52
C LYS A 344 15.45 -20.76 -20.95
N GLU A 345 15.74 -19.56 -21.43
CA GLU A 345 16.88 -18.78 -20.96
C GLU A 345 16.63 -18.17 -19.58
N VAL A 346 15.41 -17.71 -19.31
CA VAL A 346 14.99 -17.26 -17.98
C VAL A 346 15.08 -18.41 -16.96
N GLU A 347 14.64 -19.62 -17.33
CA GLU A 347 14.77 -20.83 -16.51
C GLU A 347 16.23 -21.16 -16.20
N ALA A 348 17.12 -21.01 -17.18
CA ALA A 348 18.55 -21.26 -17.02
C ALA A 348 19.28 -20.18 -16.19
N MET A 349 18.71 -18.97 -16.07
CA MET A 349 19.31 -17.90 -15.28
C MET A 349 19.13 -18.15 -13.79
N SER A 350 20.22 -18.06 -13.04
CA SER A 350 20.14 -17.93 -11.57
C SER A 350 19.50 -16.59 -11.22
N ALA A 351 18.72 -16.54 -10.14
CA ALA A 351 18.25 -15.27 -9.60
C ALA A 351 19.46 -14.33 -9.42
N PRO A 352 19.36 -13.06 -9.82
CA PRO A 352 20.45 -12.12 -9.66
C PRO A 352 20.86 -12.12 -8.18
N THR A 353 22.14 -12.37 -7.90
CA THR A 353 22.70 -12.09 -6.58
C THR A 353 22.60 -10.58 -6.43
N ASN A 354 21.79 -10.08 -5.47
CA ASN A 354 21.65 -8.66 -5.17
C ASN A 354 23.03 -8.00 -5.02
N GLY A 355 23.59 -7.53 -6.12
CA GLY A 355 24.69 -6.60 -6.16
C GLY A 355 24.03 -5.25 -6.00
N GLY A 356 24.04 -4.74 -4.77
CA GLY A 356 23.66 -3.37 -4.51
C GLY A 356 24.44 -2.48 -5.46
N SER A 357 23.78 -1.98 -6.50
CA SER A 357 24.30 -0.93 -7.35
C SER A 357 24.21 0.35 -6.53
N GLY A 358 25.22 0.54 -5.68
CA GLY A 358 25.59 1.87 -5.24
C GLY A 358 25.99 2.68 -6.48
N LYS A 359 25.09 3.55 -6.91
CA LYS A 359 25.40 4.85 -7.48
C LYS A 359 24.35 5.85 -7.02
#